data_AF-A0A660LXJ9-F1
#
_entry.id   AF-A0A660LXJ9-F1
#
_cell.length_a   1.000
_cell.length_b   1.000
_cell.length_c   1.000
_cell.angle_alpha   90.00
_cell.angle_beta   90.00
_cell.angle_gamma   90.00
#
_symmetry.space_group_name_H-M   'P 1'
#
loop_
_entity.id
_entity.type
_entity.pdbx_description
1 polymer ?
#
loop_
_entity_poly.entity_id
_entity_poly.type
_entity_poly.pdbx_seq_one_letter_code
_entity_poly.pdbx_strand_id
1 'polypeptide(L)'
;KIAKALPSNVVLQSLTLDSSTFGAPTSLSALGKTNNDALRLKTSLEESGIFQNVHLESISSAASGGEKGDYPVSISINVTLKPEVAKQ
;
A
#
# COMPACT_ATOMS: atom_id res chain seq x y z
N LYS A 1 -4.01 -13.27 -2.34
CA LYS A 1 -2.84 -13.30 -1.42
C LYS A 1 -2.47 -11.91 -0.90
N ILE A 2 -2.48 -10.87 -1.74
CA ILE A 2 -2.25 -9.46 -1.38
C ILE A 2 -3.12 -8.95 -0.21
N ALA A 3 -4.42 -9.27 -0.20
CA ALA A 3 -5.33 -8.87 0.87
C ALA A 3 -4.99 -9.45 2.25
N LYS A 4 -4.19 -10.54 2.31
CA LYS A 4 -3.73 -11.16 3.57
C LYS A 4 -2.47 -10.48 4.12
N ALA A 5 -1.76 -9.74 3.28
CA ALA A 5 -0.63 -8.90 3.65
C ALA A 5 -1.07 -7.48 4.07
N LEU A 6 -2.37 -7.19 4.10
CA LEU A 6 -2.85 -5.89 4.59
C LEU A 6 -2.99 -5.96 6.12
N PRO A 7 -2.36 -5.03 6.87
CA PRO A 7 -2.52 -4.97 8.32
C PRO A 7 -3.97 -4.67 8.72
N SER A 8 -4.40 -5.22 9.85
CA SER A 8 -5.62 -4.75 10.53
C SER A 8 -5.46 -3.26 10.83
N ASN A 9 -6.42 -2.43 10.42
CA ASN A 9 -6.41 -0.95 10.44
C ASN A 9 -5.82 -0.25 9.20
N VAL A 10 -5.60 -0.99 8.11
CA VAL A 10 -5.31 -0.41 6.79
C VAL A 10 -6.36 -0.85 5.78
N VAL A 11 -6.91 0.10 5.05
CA VAL A 11 -7.83 -0.11 3.93
C VAL A 11 -7.12 0.22 2.64
N LEU A 12 -7.02 -0.72 1.72
CA LEU A 12 -6.53 -0.44 0.38
C LEU A 12 -7.57 0.38 -0.38
N GLN A 13 -7.18 1.56 -0.87
CA GLN A 13 -8.09 2.45 -1.60
C GLN A 13 -8.01 2.16 -3.10
N SER A 14 -6.80 2.09 -3.64
CA SER A 14 -6.56 1.73 -5.02
C SER A 14 -5.19 1.09 -5.20
N LEU A 15 -5.16 0.12 -6.11
CA LEU A 15 -3.94 -0.55 -6.54
C LEU A 15 -4.01 -0.68 -8.05
N THR A 16 -3.10 0.01 -8.73
CA THR A 16 -3.02 -0.02 -10.20
C THR A 16 -2.07 -1.15 -10.59
N LEU A 17 -2.60 -2.29 -11.01
CA LEU A 17 -1.82 -3.46 -11.42
C LEU A 17 -2.08 -3.73 -12.89
N ASP A 18 -1.07 -3.50 -13.74
CA ASP A 18 -1.17 -3.68 -15.18
C ASP A 18 -0.06 -4.59 -15.70
N SER A 19 -0.25 -5.21 -16.86
CA SER A 19 0.79 -6.00 -17.57
C SER A 19 2.08 -5.21 -17.81
N SER A 20 1.96 -3.90 -17.92
CA SER A 20 3.08 -2.97 -18.09
C SER A 20 3.81 -2.65 -16.79
N THR A 21 3.19 -2.90 -15.62
CA THR A 21 3.80 -2.65 -14.32
C THR A 21 4.52 -3.86 -13.72
N PHE A 22 4.51 -5.01 -14.40
CA PHE A 22 5.34 -6.17 -14.03
C PHE A 22 6.83 -5.83 -14.21
N GLY A 23 7.55 -5.74 -13.09
CA GLY A 23 8.95 -5.29 -13.08
C GLY A 23 9.13 -3.77 -13.11
N ALA A 24 8.07 -2.97 -13.09
CA ALA A 24 8.11 -1.51 -13.03
C ALA A 24 7.47 -0.97 -11.73
N PRO A 25 7.86 0.22 -11.27
CA PRO A 25 7.27 0.85 -10.09
C PRO A 25 5.78 1.13 -10.31
N THR A 26 4.97 0.69 -9.35
CA THR A 26 3.52 0.86 -9.24
C THR A 26 3.21 1.68 -8.00
N SER A 27 2.29 2.63 -8.09
CA SER A 27 1.80 3.34 -6.91
C SER A 27 0.60 2.60 -6.30
N LEU A 28 0.66 2.39 -4.98
CA LEU A 28 -0.36 1.76 -4.15
C LEU A 28 -0.86 2.81 -3.16
N SER A 29 -2.17 3.08 -3.22
CA SER A 29 -2.84 4.03 -2.35
C SER A 29 -3.67 3.28 -1.31
N ALA A 30 -3.40 3.56 -0.05
CA ALA A 30 -4.10 2.99 1.09
C ALA A 30 -4.50 4.08 2.09
N LEU A 31 -5.43 3.73 2.97
CA LEU A 31 -5.90 4.53 4.08
C LEU A 31 -5.56 3.80 5.38
N GLY A 32 -5.04 4.53 6.36
CA GLY A 32 -4.69 4.02 7.67
C GLY A 32 -5.32 4.86 8.79
N LYS A 33 -5.32 4.29 9.99
CA LYS A 33 -5.71 5.00 11.21
C LYS A 33 -4.60 5.91 11.72
N THR A 34 -3.36 5.43 11.61
CA THR A 34 -2.17 6.09 12.15
C THR A 34 -1.05 6.13 11.10
N ASN A 35 -0.09 7.03 11.29
CA ASN A 35 1.14 7.01 10.49
C ASN A 35 1.90 5.69 10.65
N ASN A 36 1.76 5.02 11.80
CA ASN A 36 2.40 3.73 12.04
C ASN A 36 1.78 2.61 11.19
N ASP A 37 0.50 2.72 10.83
CA ASP A 37 -0.15 1.77 9.93
C ASP A 37 0.46 1.81 8.53
N ALA A 38 0.98 2.97 8.08
CA ALA A 38 1.73 3.09 6.83
C ALA A 38 3.03 2.28 6.85
N LEU A 39 3.75 2.33 7.98
CA LEU A 39 4.96 1.53 8.19
C LEU A 39 4.63 0.03 8.22
N ARG A 40 3.56 -0.35 8.94
CA ARG A 40 3.10 -1.75 8.99
C ARG A 40 2.68 -2.27 7.63
N LEU A 41 2.02 -1.44 6.82
CA LEU A 41 1.64 -1.76 5.45
C LEU A 41 2.90 -1.98 4.60
N LYS A 42 3.85 -1.05 4.65
CA LYS A 42 5.14 -1.18 3.96
C LYS A 42 5.83 -2.51 4.32
N THR A 43 6.00 -2.77 5.62
CA THR A 43 6.65 -4.00 6.11
C THR A 43 5.90 -5.25 5.65
N SER A 44 4.57 -5.27 5.74
CA SER A 44 3.79 -6.44 5.33
C SER A 44 3.87 -6.69 3.81
N LEU A 45 3.96 -5.63 2.99
CA LEU A 45 4.16 -5.76 1.54
C LEU A 45 5.56 -6.30 1.21
N GLU A 46 6.58 -5.89 1.95
CA GLU A 46 7.94 -6.41 1.83
C GLU A 46 8.02 -7.89 2.26
N GLU A 47 7.43 -8.23 3.41
CA GLU A 47 7.38 -9.60 3.94
C GLU A 47 6.53 -10.53 3.08
N SER A 48 5.54 -9.99 2.37
CA SER A 48 4.69 -10.80 1.48
C SER A 48 5.47 -11.45 0.33
N GLY A 49 6.64 -10.93 -0.03
CA GLY A 49 7.45 -11.41 -1.16
C GLY A 49 6.81 -11.21 -2.54
N ILE A 50 5.62 -10.61 -2.61
CA ILE A 50 4.88 -10.28 -3.84
C ILE A 50 5.48 -9.02 -4.51
N PHE A 51 5.92 -8.07 -3.68
CA PHE A 51 6.47 -6.81 -4.12
C PHE A 51 7.96 -6.70 -3.75
N GLN A 52 8.68 -5.88 -4.50
CA GLN A 52 10.06 -5.49 -4.28
C GLN A 52 10.17 -3.97 -4.43
N ASN A 53 11.25 -3.36 -3.91
CA ASN A 53 11.41 -1.90 -3.92
C ASN A 53 10.20 -1.17 -3.31
N VAL A 54 9.70 -1.66 -2.18
CA VAL A 54 8.58 -1.02 -1.47
C VAL A 54 9.10 0.27 -0.85
N HIS A 55 8.66 1.40 -1.37
CA HIS A 55 9.07 2.72 -0.95
C HIS A 55 7.86 3.57 -0.64
N LEU A 56 7.82 4.10 0.58
CA LEU A 56 6.74 4.99 0.98
C LEU A 56 6.95 6.32 0.26
N GLU A 57 5.99 6.70 -0.59
CA GLU A 57 6.05 7.93 -1.38
C GLU A 57 5.63 9.13 -0.52
N SER A 58 4.49 9.02 0.15
CA SER A 58 3.94 10.11 0.96
C SER A 58 2.93 9.60 1.99
N ILE A 59 2.89 10.27 3.14
CA ILE A 59 1.83 10.09 4.13
C ILE A 59 1.15 11.44 4.31
N SER A 60 -0.16 11.48 4.07
CA SER A 60 -0.98 12.67 4.24
C SER A 60 -2.02 12.38 5.31
N SER A 61 -1.88 12.99 6.48
CA SER A 61 -2.95 12.99 7.47
C SER A 61 -3.90 14.14 7.13
N ALA A 62 -5.20 13.85 7.01
CA ALA A 62 -6.20 14.91 6.93
C ALA A 62 -6.24 15.60 8.30
N ALA A 63 -5.49 16.69 8.45
CA ALA A 63 -5.53 17.54 9.62
C ALA A 63 -6.88 18.27 9.64
N SER A 64 -7.77 17.78 10.50
CA SER A 64 -8.97 18.47 10.98
C SER A 64 -10.06 18.78 9.94
N GLY A 65 -11.18 18.04 10.04
CA GLY A 65 -12.50 18.63 9.76
C GLY A 65 -13.27 18.17 8.51
N GLY A 66 -12.81 17.15 7.77
CA GLY A 66 -13.53 16.68 6.57
C GLY A 66 -13.77 15.18 6.57
N GLU A 67 -14.95 14.76 7.06
CA GLU A 67 -15.77 13.58 6.71
C GLU A 67 -15.13 12.20 6.32
N LYS A 68 -13.85 11.94 6.53
CA LYS A 68 -13.24 10.61 6.28
C LYS A 68 -13.19 9.78 7.55
N GLY A 69 -14.33 9.14 7.84
CA GLY A 69 -14.52 8.21 8.96
C GLY A 69 -13.45 7.13 9.07
N ASP A 70 -13.20 6.69 10.31
CA ASP A 70 -12.30 5.63 10.78
C ASP A 70 -10.84 5.59 10.27
N TYR A 71 -10.46 6.24 9.16
CA TYR A 71 -9.12 6.21 8.54
C TYR A 71 -8.69 7.60 8.04
N PRO A 72 -8.22 8.49 8.93
CA PRO A 72 -7.85 9.86 8.59
C PRO A 72 -6.49 9.99 7.87
N VAL A 73 -5.73 8.90 7.74
CA VAL A 73 -4.39 8.92 7.15
C VAL A 73 -4.43 8.34 5.74
N SER A 74 -4.05 9.12 4.75
CA SER A 74 -3.83 8.68 3.38
C SER A 74 -2.36 8.31 3.19
N ILE A 75 -2.12 7.16 2.58
CA ILE A 75 -0.81 6.53 2.47
C ILE A 75 -0.59 6.20 1.01
N SER A 76 0.47 6.74 0.42
CA SER A 76 0.91 6.40 -0.93
C SER A 76 2.25 5.70 -0.85
N ILE A 77 2.35 4.51 -1.45
CA ILE A 77 3.55 3.67 -1.46
C ILE A 77 3.83 3.26 -2.90
N ASN A 78 5.03 3.53 -3.39
CA ASN A 78 5.52 2.93 -4.62
C ASN A 78 6.08 1.54 -4.35
N VAL A 79 5.64 0.56 -5.11
CA VAL A 79 6.05 -0.83 -5.01
C VAL A 79 6.30 -1.38 -6.40
N THR A 80 7.30 -2.23 -6.59
CA THR A 80 7.51 -2.95 -7.85
C THR A 80 6.99 -4.36 -7.69
N LEU A 81 6.09 -4.81 -8.56
CA LEU A 81 5.59 -6.17 -8.51
C LEU A 81 6.65 -7.15 -9.02
N LYS A 82 6.88 -8.26 -8.29
CA LYS A 82 7.76 -9.32 -8.78
C LYS A 82 7.06 -10.11 -9.89
N PRO A 83 7.72 -10.37 -11.04
CA PRO A 83 7.13 -11.17 -12.10
C PRO A 83 6.89 -12.65 -11.69
N GLU A 84 7.56 -13.15 -10.65
CA GLU A 84 7.39 -14.54 -10.17
C GLU A 84 5.99 -14.83 -9.59
N VAL A 85 5.32 -13.84 -9.00
CA VAL A 85 3.96 -14.00 -8.43
C VAL A 85 2.85 -13.84 -9.46
N ALA A 86 3.17 -13.33 -10.65
CA ALA A 86 2.25 -13.21 -11.78
C ALA A 86 1.91 -14.53 -12.48
N LYS A 87 2.81 -15.52 -12.35
CA LYS A 87 2.77 -16.78 -13.09
C LYS A 87 2.02 -17.91 -12.37
N GLN A 88 1.39 -17.64 -11.21
CA GLN A 88 0.61 -18.64 -10.45
C GLN A 88 -0.88 -18.48 -10.66
#